data_AF-A0A953L1A0-F1
#
_entry.id   AF-A0A953L1A0-F1
#
_cell.length_a   1.000
_cell.length_b   1.000
_cell.length_c   1.000
_cell.angle_alpha   90.00
_cell.angle_beta   90.00
_cell.angle_gamma   90.00
#
_symmetry.space_group_name_H-M   'P 1'
#
loop_
_entity.id
_entity.type
_entity.pdbx_description
1 polymer ?
#
loop_
_entity_poly.entity_id
_entity_poly.type
_entity_poly.pdbx_seq_one_letter_code
_entity_poly.pdbx_strand_id
1 'polypeptide(L)'
;MTDAYHFMLEKGFDSVRPIVKFGYPIQRAIRCNEGKIEMIQPEHILTRSQDLEETFHDAGLFYWMHFPNGLEGENKGGLIVSEKIAQDIDTLEDWGNSGNQV
;
A
#
# COMPACT_ATOMS: atom_id res chain seq x y z
N MET A 1 -1.37 -8.30 14.96
CA MET A 1 0.05 -8.67 14.69
C MET A 1 0.25 -10.18 14.68
N THR A 2 -0.23 -10.92 15.69
CA THR A 2 -0.18 -12.39 15.75
C THR A 2 -0.84 -13.05 14.54
N ASP A 3 -1.98 -12.53 14.09
CA ASP A 3 -2.68 -13.05 12.90
C ASP A 3 -1.83 -12.97 11.63
N ALA A 4 -1.03 -11.91 11.48
CA ALA A 4 -0.16 -11.74 10.32
C ALA A 4 1.00 -12.74 10.32
N TYR A 5 1.50 -13.10 11.51
CA TYR A 5 2.53 -14.13 11.66
C TYR A 5 1.96 -15.52 11.35
N HIS A 6 0.78 -15.86 11.87
CA HIS A 6 0.12 -17.13 11.53
C HIS A 6 -0.21 -17.21 10.04
N PHE A 7 -0.71 -16.12 9.45
CA PHE A 7 -0.94 -16.03 8.01
C PHE A 7 0.34 -16.31 7.19
N MET A 8 1.49 -15.77 7.62
CA MET A 8 2.78 -16.07 7.00
C MET A 8 3.09 -17.58 7.02
N LEU A 9 2.95 -18.22 8.18
CA LEU A 9 3.24 -19.65 8.34
C LEU A 9 2.27 -20.54 7.57
N GLU A 10 0.96 -20.28 7.66
CA GLU A 10 -0.09 -21.08 7.03
C GLU A 10 -0.03 -21.05 5.51
N LYS A 11 0.36 -19.90 4.94
CA LYS A 11 0.48 -19.71 3.48
C LYS A 11 1.89 -19.98 2.96
N GLY A 12 2.85 -20.23 3.84
CA GLY A 12 4.24 -20.48 3.49
C GLY A 12 4.93 -19.27 2.84
N PHE A 13 4.56 -18.05 3.26
CA PHE A 13 5.22 -16.83 2.77
C PHE A 13 6.61 -16.66 3.38
N ASP A 14 7.54 -16.13 2.60
CA ASP A 14 8.89 -15.75 3.06
C ASP A 14 8.82 -14.52 3.98
N SER A 15 7.90 -13.61 3.66
CA SER A 15 7.59 -12.44 4.46
C SER A 15 6.13 -12.00 4.30
N VAL A 16 5.60 -11.33 5.33
CA VAL A 16 4.28 -10.70 5.31
C VAL A 16 4.41 -9.27 5.81
N ARG A 17 3.74 -8.35 5.11
CA ARG A 17 3.64 -6.94 5.47
C ARG A 17 2.20 -6.43 5.35
N PRO A 18 1.80 -5.40 6.10
CA PRO A 18 0.52 -4.75 5.92
C PRO A 18 0.51 -3.93 4.62
N ILE A 19 -0.60 -3.99 3.89
CA ILE A 19 -0.81 -3.23 2.66
C ILE A 19 -2.13 -2.46 2.73
N VAL A 20 -2.17 -1.28 2.12
CA VAL A 20 -3.35 -0.41 2.07
C VAL A 20 -3.72 -0.18 0.62
N LYS A 21 -5.02 -0.19 0.34
CA LYS A 21 -5.54 0.07 -1.00
C LYS A 21 -5.28 1.52 -1.38
N PHE A 22 -4.79 1.78 -2.59
CA PHE A 22 -4.74 3.15 -3.10
C PHE A 22 -6.16 3.72 -3.21
N GLY A 23 -6.35 4.97 -2.76
CA GLY A 23 -7.64 5.66 -2.87
C GLY A 23 -8.12 5.88 -4.30
N TYR A 24 -7.21 5.80 -5.28
CA TYR A 24 -7.52 5.88 -6.70
C TYR A 24 -6.54 5.01 -7.53
N PRO A 25 -6.96 4.41 -8.66
CA PRO A 25 -6.09 3.52 -9.45
C PRO A 25 -4.81 4.20 -9.92
N ILE A 26 -3.66 3.58 -9.63
CA ILE A 26 -2.34 4.12 -10.01
C ILE A 26 -2.14 4.20 -11.53
N GLN A 27 -2.86 3.38 -12.29
CA GLN A 27 -2.87 3.39 -13.75
C GLN A 27 -3.40 4.71 -14.32
N ARG A 28 -4.14 5.48 -13.51
CA ARG A 28 -4.63 6.82 -13.88
C ARG A 28 -3.78 7.94 -13.29
N ALA A 29 -2.60 7.63 -12.74
CA ALA A 29 -1.70 8.63 -12.20
C ALA A 29 -1.28 9.65 -13.27
N ILE A 30 -1.19 10.91 -12.84
CA ILE A 30 -0.88 12.05 -13.69
C ILE A 30 0.41 12.70 -13.18
N ARG A 31 1.35 12.94 -14.10
CA ARG A 31 2.50 13.82 -13.86
C ARG A 31 2.07 15.25 -14.13
N CYS A 32 2.40 16.16 -13.21
CA CYS A 32 2.25 17.59 -13.40
C CYS A 32 3.65 18.21 -13.54
N ASN A 33 3.88 18.94 -14.61
CA ASN A 33 5.10 19.73 -14.82
C ASN A 33 4.73 21.12 -15.34
N GLU A 34 5.04 22.16 -14.58
CA GLU A 34 4.73 23.56 -14.92
C GLU A 34 3.25 23.77 -15.33
N GLY A 35 2.32 23.10 -14.65
CA GLY A 35 0.88 23.18 -14.93
C GLY A 35 0.41 22.37 -16.15
N LYS A 36 1.31 21.73 -16.89
CA LYS A 36 0.97 20.72 -17.90
C LYS A 36 0.81 19.36 -17.26
N ILE A 37 -0.20 18.62 -17.68
CA ILE A 37 -0.52 17.30 -17.16
C ILE A 37 -0.32 16.22 -18.22
N GLU A 38 0.25 15.09 -17.82
CA GLU A 38 0.44 13.92 -18.68
C GLU A 38 0.14 12.65 -17.87
N MET A 39 -0.61 11.70 -18.44
CA MET A 39 -0.81 10.40 -17.81
C MET A 39 0.50 9.60 -17.80
N ILE A 40 0.77 8.93 -16.69
CA ILE A 40 1.93 8.02 -16.58
C ILE A 40 1.70 6.76 -17.43
N GLN A 41 0.46 6.24 -17.46
CA GLN A 41 0.03 5.12 -18.30
C GLN A 41 -1.12 5.56 -19.23
N PRO A 42 -0.80 6.22 -20.37
CA PRO A 42 -1.80 6.81 -21.26
C PRO A 42 -2.74 5.78 -21.91
N GLU A 43 -2.37 4.50 -21.97
CA GLU A 43 -3.21 3.39 -22.45
C GLU A 43 -4.52 3.22 -21.67
N HIS A 44 -4.60 3.72 -20.43
CA HIS A 44 -5.78 3.63 -19.57
C HIS A 44 -6.68 4.87 -19.60
N ILE A 45 -6.45 5.82 -20.52
CA ILE A 45 -7.18 7.10 -20.56
C ILE A 45 -8.69 6.93 -20.70
N LEU A 46 -9.14 5.95 -21.49
CA LEU A 46 -10.56 5.62 -21.69
C LEU A 46 -11.08 4.52 -20.75
N THR A 47 -10.21 3.92 -19.93
CA THR A 47 -10.63 2.89 -18.97
C THR A 47 -11.30 3.57 -17.76
N ARG A 48 -12.50 3.10 -17.41
CA ARG A 48 -13.21 3.63 -16.24
C ARG A 48 -12.52 3.12 -14.98
N SER A 49 -12.40 3.97 -13.96
CA SER A 49 -11.65 3.65 -12.74
C SER A 49 -12.14 2.39 -12.03
N GLN A 50 -13.44 2.10 -12.07
CA GLN A 50 -14.04 0.90 -11.50
C GLN A 50 -13.76 -0.39 -12.29
N ASP A 51 -13.28 -0.26 -13.53
CA ASP A 51 -12.89 -1.41 -14.36
C ASP A 51 -11.37 -1.71 -14.22
N LEU A 52 -10.63 -0.86 -13.50
CA LEU A 52 -9.20 -1.06 -13.24
C LEU A 52 -9.00 -1.93 -12.00
N GLU A 53 -7.92 -2.71 -12.02
CA GLU A 53 -7.51 -3.55 -10.89
C GLU A 53 -7.24 -2.69 -9.65
N GLU A 54 -7.68 -3.18 -8.49
CA GLU A 54 -7.37 -2.57 -7.21
C GLU A 54 -5.87 -2.73 -6.92
N THR A 55 -5.20 -1.61 -6.65
CA THR A 55 -3.78 -1.61 -6.33
C THR A 55 -3.56 -1.24 -4.86
N PHE A 56 -2.43 -1.69 -4.30
CA PHE A 56 -2.09 -1.50 -2.91
C PHE A 56 -0.67 -0.97 -2.75
N HIS A 57 -0.40 -0.22 -1.68
CA HIS A 57 0.94 0.17 -1.27
C HIS A 57 1.30 -0.41 0.10
N ASP A 58 2.59 -0.43 0.40
CA ASP A 58 3.10 -0.79 1.72
C ASP A 58 2.59 0.21 2.77
N ALA A 59 2.12 -0.29 3.90
CA ALA A 59 1.60 0.52 4.99
C ALA A 59 2.67 0.88 6.04
N GLY A 60 3.87 0.29 5.96
CA GLY A 60 4.98 0.63 6.86
C GLY A 60 4.84 0.21 8.33
N LEU A 61 3.72 -0.40 8.75
CA LEU A 61 3.43 -0.62 10.18
C LEU A 61 4.28 -1.73 10.83
N PHE A 62 4.49 -2.87 10.16
CA PHE A 62 5.28 -3.99 10.68
C PHE A 62 5.72 -4.93 9.55
N TYR A 63 6.69 -5.81 9.83
CA TYR A 63 7.14 -6.84 8.89
C TYR A 63 7.41 -8.16 9.63
N TRP A 64 6.85 -9.25 9.13
CA TRP A 64 7.24 -10.61 9.49
C TRP A 64 8.06 -11.22 8.37
N MET A 65 9.17 -11.88 8.69
CA MET A 65 10.06 -12.44 7.68
C MET A 65 10.93 -13.56 8.24
N HIS A 66 11.27 -14.51 7.38
CA HIS A 66 12.27 -15.52 7.67
C HIS A 66 13.69 -15.00 7.40
N PHE A 67 14.60 -15.25 8.34
CA PHE A 67 16.04 -15.12 8.09
C PHE A 67 16.54 -16.36 7.32
N PRO A 68 17.48 -16.24 6.37
CA PRO A 68 18.24 -15.04 5.99
C PRO A 68 17.58 -14.14 4.94
N ASN A 69 16.51 -14.60 4.29
CA ASN A 69 15.99 -13.95 3.07
C ASN A 69 15.34 -12.58 3.31
N GLY A 70 14.80 -12.32 4.51
CA GLY A 70 14.17 -11.04 4.84
C GLY A 70 13.06 -10.66 3.85
N LEU A 71 13.13 -9.45 3.30
CA LEU A 71 12.17 -8.94 2.30
C LEU A 71 12.55 -9.30 0.85
N GLU A 72 13.70 -9.93 0.63
CA GLU A 72 14.21 -10.29 -0.70
C GLU A 72 13.62 -11.62 -1.21
N GLY A 73 12.93 -12.38 -0.36
CA GLY A 73 12.23 -13.61 -0.76
C GLY A 73 11.21 -13.38 -1.88
N GLU A 74 10.99 -14.40 -2.71
CA GLU A 74 10.09 -14.30 -3.87
C GLU A 74 8.61 -14.38 -3.42
N ASN A 75 8.28 -15.26 -2.47
CA ASN A 75 6.92 -15.53 -2.03
C ASN A 75 6.48 -14.58 -0.90
N LYS A 76 5.99 -13.39 -1.27
CA LYS A 76 5.64 -12.31 -0.34
C LYS A 76 4.13 -12.20 -0.15
N GLY A 77 3.68 -12.12 1.09
CA GLY A 77 2.28 -11.90 1.45
C GLY A 77 1.98 -10.45 1.82
N GLY A 78 0.77 -10.01 1.48
CA GLY A 78 0.23 -8.72 1.90
C GLY A 78 -1.01 -8.92 2.76
N LEU A 79 -1.01 -8.39 3.99
CA LEU A 79 -2.20 -8.33 4.83
C LEU A 79 -2.90 -7.00 4.61
N ILE A 80 -4.09 -7.02 4.01
CA ILE A 80 -4.86 -5.80 3.77
C ILE A 80 -5.29 -5.21 5.11
N VAL A 81 -4.96 -3.94 5.34
CA VAL A 81 -5.38 -3.18 6.52
C VAL A 81 -6.20 -1.96 6.11
N SER A 82 -7.03 -1.48 7.04
CA SER A 82 -7.79 -0.25 6.83
C SER A 82 -6.87 0.97 6.81
N GLU A 83 -7.13 1.89 5.89
CA GLU A 83 -6.43 3.19 5.79
C GLU A 83 -6.45 3.97 7.12
N LYS A 84 -7.51 3.81 7.92
CA LYS A 84 -7.62 4.45 9.25
C LYS A 84 -6.53 4.02 10.24
N ILE A 85 -5.94 2.84 10.04
CA ILE A 85 -4.92 2.25 10.91
C ILE A 85 -3.52 2.54 10.36
N ALA A 86 -3.42 2.86 9.07
CA ALA A 86 -2.19 3.06 8.34
C ALA A 86 -1.95 4.54 8.02
N GLN A 87 -2.19 5.41 9.00
CA GLN A 87 -1.74 6.79 8.91
C GLN A 87 -0.27 6.86 9.27
N ASP A 88 0.57 7.05 8.27
CA ASP A 88 1.96 7.47 8.49
C ASP A 88 1.96 8.94 8.90
N ILE A 89 2.82 9.31 9.85
CA ILE A 89 2.97 10.69 10.28
C ILE A 89 4.24 11.22 9.62
N ASP A 90 4.12 11.54 8.35
CA ASP A 90 5.25 12.03 7.55
C ASP A 90 5.33 13.56 7.54
N THR A 91 4.21 14.25 7.78
CA THR A 91 4.13 15.72 7.72
C THR A 91 3.53 16.35 8.99
N LEU A 92 3.78 17.65 9.18
CA LEU A 92 3.16 18.41 10.28
C LEU A 92 1.64 18.48 10.18
N GLU A 93 1.09 18.32 8.96
CA GLU A 93 -0.35 18.27 8.72
C GLU A 93 -0.95 16.94 9.19
N ASP A 94 -0.24 15.82 9.00
CA ASP A 94 -0.64 14.51 9.51
C ASP A 94 -0.71 14.50 11.04
N TRP A 95 0.24 15.18 11.71
CA TRP A 95 0.24 15.34 13.17
C TRP A 95 -0.98 16.10 13.71
N GLY A 96 -1.49 17.09 12.96
CA GLY A 96 -2.70 17.83 13.33
C GLY A 96 -3.96 16.97 13.24
N ASN A 97 -4.00 16.04 12.29
CA ASN A 97 -5.14 15.16 12.05
C ASN A 97 -5.17 13.93 12.98
N SER A 98 -4.01 13.48 13.50
CA SER A 98 -3.93 12.35 14.43
C SER A 98 -4.55 12.63 15.82
N GLY A 99 -4.74 13.90 16.19
CA GLY A 99 -5.29 14.32 17.50
C GLY A 99 -6.82 14.29 17.63
N ASN A 100 -7.56 14.10 16.53
CA ASN A 100 -9.04 14.19 16.50
C ASN A 100 -9.75 12.82 16.47
N GLN A 101 -9.06 11.72 16.79
CA GLN A 101 -9.64 10.36 16.83
C GLN A 101 -9.66 9.73 18.24
N VAL A 102 -9.88 10.53 19.30
CA VAL A 102 -10.15 10.04 20.66
C VAL A 102 -11.59 10.36 21.09
#